data_AF-A0A835HR38-F1
#
_entry.id   AF-A0A835HR38-F1
#
_cell.length_a   1.000
_cell.length_b   1.000
_cell.length_c   1.000
_cell.angle_alpha   90.00
_cell.angle_beta   90.00
_cell.angle_gamma   90.00
#
_symmetry.space_group_name_H-M   'P 1'
#
loop_
_entity.id
_entity.type
_entity.pdbx_description
1 polymer ?
#
loop_
_entity_poly.entity_id
_entity_poly.type
_entity_poly.pdbx_seq_one_letter_code
_entity_poly.pdbx_strand_id
1 'polypeptide(L)' 'MVDDCGGLDKIENLQSHDNNEIYKKAMKLLEKYWLEDEEEEHNFQDGVDGTPQGFNFGSDKPPPPGGFKFG' A
#
# COMPACT_ATOMS: atom_id res chain seq x y z
N MET A 1 -4.80 1.41 -13.58
CA MET A 1 -4.53 0.17 -12.83
C MET A 1 -3.01 -0.03 -12.71
N VAL A 2 -2.53 -0.97 -11.90
CA VAL A 2 -1.08 -1.19 -11.69
C VAL A 2 -0.42 -1.80 -12.94
N ASP A 3 -1.17 -2.58 -13.70
CA ASP A 3 -0.82 -3.09 -15.04
C ASP A 3 -0.68 -1.96 -16.08
N ASP A 4 -1.55 -0.95 -16.08
CA ASP A 4 -1.47 0.18 -17.03
C ASP A 4 -0.15 0.97 -16.96
N CYS A 5 0.55 0.92 -15.83
CA CYS A 5 1.85 1.56 -15.64
C CYS A 5 3.05 0.59 -15.75
N GLY A 6 2.83 -0.64 -16.21
CA GLY A 6 3.85 -1.69 -16.30
C GLY A 6 4.33 -2.17 -14.92
N GLY A 7 3.54 -1.96 -13.87
CA GLY A 7 3.85 -2.38 -12.52
C GLY A 7 3.74 -3.90 -12.35
N LEU A 8 2.76 -4.52 -13.02
CA LEU A 8 2.56 -5.97 -12.99
C LEU A 8 3.77 -6.71 -13.55
N ASP A 9 4.25 -6.33 -14.74
CA ASP A 9 5.45 -6.91 -15.37
C ASP A 9 6.68 -6.85 -14.44
N LYS A 10 6.82 -5.76 -13.68
CA LYS A 10 7.92 -5.63 -12.71
C LYS A 10 7.78 -6.60 -11.56
N ILE A 11 6.57 -6.82 -11.06
CA ILE A 11 6.30 -7.76 -9.96
C ILE A 11 6.53 -9.21 -10.44
N GLU A 12 6.10 -9.55 -11.65
CA GLU A 12 6.36 -10.87 -12.26
C GLU A 12 7.86 -11.14 -12.41
N ASN A 13 8.63 -10.15 -12.86
CA ASN A 13 10.09 -10.27 -12.96
C ASN A 13 10.75 -10.56 -11.59
N LEU A 14 10.18 -10.09 -10.48
CA LEU A 14 10.69 -10.36 -9.14
C LEU A 14 10.51 -11.82 -8.71
N GLN A 15 9.67 -12.61 -9.39
CA GLN A 15 9.58 -14.05 -9.16
C GLN A 15 10.83 -14.83 -9.62
N SER A 16 11.70 -14.23 -10.43
CA SER A 16 12.98 -14.85 -10.83
C SER A 16 14.19 -14.27 -10.08
N HIS A 17 13.95 -13.49 -9.02
CA HIS A 17 15.01 -12.80 -8.30
C HIS A 17 15.78 -13.75 -7.35
N ASP A 18 17.12 -13.69 -7.35
CA ASP A 18 17.99 -14.57 -6.53
C ASP A 18 17.74 -14.49 -5.02
N ASN A 19 17.24 -13.33 -4.56
CA ASN A 19 16.84 -13.15 -3.18
C ASN A 19 15.47 -13.80 -2.91
N ASN A 20 15.51 -14.89 -2.14
CA ASN A 20 14.33 -15.68 -1.76
C ASN A 20 13.22 -14.85 -1.08
N GLU A 21 13.57 -13.83 -0.30
CA GLU A 21 12.56 -12.97 0.35
C GLU A 21 11.85 -12.05 -0.65
N ILE A 22 12.55 -11.61 -1.69
CA ILE A 22 11.96 -10.83 -2.79
C ILE A 22 11.02 -11.72 -3.60
N TYR A 23 11.48 -12.91 -3.98
CA TYR A 23 10.65 -13.93 -4.65
C TYR A 23 9.35 -14.20 -3.89
N LYS A 24 9.45 -14.56 -2.61
CA LYS A 24 8.28 -14.89 -1.77
C LYS A 24 7.30 -13.73 -1.66
N LYS A 25 7.79 -12.50 -1.57
CA LYS A 25 6.92 -11.31 -1.49
C LYS A 25 6.21 -11.05 -2.80
N ALA A 26 6.91 -11.17 -3.94
CA ALA A 26 6.30 -11.03 -5.26
C ALA A 26 5.23 -12.11 -5.50
N MET A 27 5.54 -13.37 -5.16
CA MET A 27 4.60 -14.50 -5.25
C MET A 27 3.32 -14.23 -4.44
N LYS A 28 3.44 -13.90 -3.15
CA LYS A 28 2.28 -13.62 -2.29
C LYS A 28 1.42 -12.45 -2.79
N LEU A 29 2.05 -11.42 -3.36
CA LEU A 29 1.33 -10.26 -3.89
C LEU A 29 0.49 -10.65 -5.12
N LEU A 30 1.07 -11.43 -6.03
CA LEU A 30 0.37 -11.92 -7.21
C LEU A 30 -0.76 -12.89 -6.85
N GLU A 31 -0.50 -13.82 -5.92
CA GLU A 31 -1.54 -14.73 -5.41
C GLU A 31 -2.72 -13.97 -4.81
N LYS A 32 -2.46 -12.95 -3.99
CA LYS A 32 -3.51 -12.23 -3.28
C LYS A 32 -4.38 -11.33 -4.17
N TYR A 33 -3.83 -10.75 -5.23
CA TYR A 33 -4.50 -9.69 -5.99
C TYR A 33 -4.74 -10.01 -7.46
N TRP A 34 -4.10 -11.05 -8.01
CA TRP A 34 -4.18 -11.42 -9.43
C TRP A 34 -4.53 -12.89 -9.67
N LEU A 35 -4.54 -13.75 -8.64
CA LEU A 35 -5.19 -15.05 -8.73
C LEU A 35 -6.63 -14.92 -8.21
N GLU A 36 -7.59 -15.41 -8.99
CA GLU A 36 -8.96 -15.60 -8.53
C GLU A 36 -9.01 -16.82 -7.60
N ASP A 37 -8.68 -16.62 -6.33
CA ASP A 37 -9.19 -17.50 -5.28
C ASP A 37 -10.54 -16.92 -4.81
N GLU A 38 -11.63 -17.64 -5.13
CA GLU A 38 -13.03 -17.30 -4.84
C GLU A 38 -13.35 -17.07 -3.33
N GLU A 39 -12.38 -17.14 -2.42
CA GLU A 39 -12.62 -17.16 -0.96
C GLU A 39 -12.15 -15.90 -0.19
N GLU A 40 -11.45 -14.93 -0.80
CA GLU A 40 -10.92 -13.77 -0.06
C GLU A 40 -11.40 -12.39 -0.55
N GLU A 41 -12.67 -12.25 -0.94
CA GLU A 41 -13.27 -10.93 -1.20
C GLU A 41 -13.46 -10.07 0.07
N HIS A 42 -12.83 -10.39 1.22
CA HIS A 42 -13.09 -9.70 2.49
C HIS A 42 -11.94 -9.60 3.50
N ASN A 43 -10.68 -9.59 3.07
CA ASN A 43 -9.56 -9.28 3.96
C ASN A 43 -8.78 -8.01 3.57
N PHE A 44 -9.50 -6.96 3.16
CA PHE A 44 -9.06 -5.57 3.34
C PHE A 44 -9.12 -5.18 4.82
N GLN A 45 -8.51 -5.99 5.70
CA GLN A 45 -8.13 -5.52 7.01
C GLN A 45 -6.70 -4.98 6.85
N ASP A 46 -6.61 -3.70 6.51
CA ASP A 46 -5.41 -2.90 6.76
C ASP A 46 -5.22 -2.83 8.29
N GLY A 47 -4.74 -3.95 8.83
CA GLY A 47 -4.41 -4.14 10.24
C GLY A 47 -3.00 -3.65 10.51
N VAL A 48 -2.67 -2.43 10.07
CA VAL A 48 -1.57 -1.69 10.68
C VAL A 48 -2.11 -1.14 12.00
N ASP A 49 -1.94 -1.97 13.03
CA ASP A 49 -1.77 -1.58 14.44
C ASP A 49 -2.54 -0.31 14.89
N GLY A 50 -3.79 -0.53 15.30
CA GLY A 50 -4.42 0.14 16.45
C GLY A 50 -4.28 1.66 16.60
N THR A 51 -5.09 2.44 15.88
CA THR A 51 -5.79 3.61 16.46
C THR A 51 -6.88 4.14 15.51
N PRO A 52 -8.17 4.12 15.87
CA PRO A 52 -9.21 4.84 15.13
C PRO A 52 -9.15 6.32 15.54
N GLN A 53 -8.09 7.01 15.15
CA GLN A 53 -8.04 8.47 15.26
C GLN A 53 -8.25 9.06 13.87
N GLY A 54 -9.50 9.47 13.65
CA GLY A 54 -9.97 10.07 12.42
C GLY A 54 -9.00 11.13 11.89
N PHE A 55 -8.69 10.99 10.61
CA PHE A 55 -7.92 11.96 9.85
C PHE A 55 -8.76 13.24 9.72
N ASN A 56 -8.56 14.22 10.61
CA ASN A 56 -9.25 15.50 10.58
C ASN A 56 -8.38 16.54 9.86
N PHE A 57 -8.65 16.75 8.57
CA PHE A 57 -8.09 17.86 7.80
C PHE A 57 -8.70 19.18 8.29
N GLY A 58 -7.98 19.85 9.21
CA GLY A 58 -7.89 21.30 9.25
C GLY A 58 -9.18 22.10 9.35
N SER A 59 -10.17 21.66 10.12
CA SER A 59 -11.29 22.51 10.52
C SER A 59 -11.16 22.80 12.02
N ASP A 60 -10.90 24.06 12.37
CA ASP A 60 -11.04 24.62 13.73
C ASP A 60 -9.86 24.59 14.70
N LYS A 61 -8.61 24.59 14.22
CA LYS A 61 -7.49 25.04 15.08
C LYS A 61 -6.80 26.27 14.49
N PRO A 62 -6.80 27.43 15.18
CA PRO A 62 -6.06 28.60 14.71
C PRO A 62 -4.57 28.24 14.60
N PRO A 63 -3.90 28.66 13.51
CA PRO A 63 -2.49 28.37 13.33
C PRO A 63 -1.67 28.97 14.50
N PRO A 64 -0.60 28.29 14.94
CA PRO A 64 0.28 28.84 15.98
C PRO A 64 0.86 30.19 15.52
N PRO A 65 0.95 31.20 16.41
CA PRO A 65 1.49 32.51 16.05
C PRO A 65 2.97 32.36 15.69
N GLY A 66 3.28 32.48 14.40
CA GLY A 66 4.64 32.27 13.86
C GLY A 66 4.72 31.30 12.68
N GLY A 67 3.68 31.23 11.84
CA GLY A 67 3.62 30.37 10.66
C GLY A 67 4.82 30.49 9.71
N PHE A 68 5.16 29.34 9.13
CA PHE A 68 6.33 29.05 8.31
C PHE A 68 6.48 30.00 7.11
N LYS A 69 7.69 30.51 6.91
CA LYS A 69 8.07 31.40 5.82
C LYS A 69 9.03 30.67 4.89
N PHE A 70 8.61 30.45 3.64
CA PHE A 70 9.52 30.09 2.56
C PHE A 70 9.95 31.41 1.91
N GLY A 71 11.18 31.82 2.21
CA GLY A 71 11.88 32.85 1.45
C GLY A 71 12.47 32.27 0.17
#